data_AF-A0A8B6M9L0-F1
#
_entry.id   AF-A0A8B6M9L0-F1
#
_cell.length_a   1.000
_cell.length_b   1.000
_cell.length_c   1.000
_cell.angle_alpha   90.00
_cell.angle_beta   90.00
_cell.angle_gamma   90.00
#
_symmetry.space_group_name_H-M   'P 1'
#
loop_
_entity.id
_entity.type
_entity.pdbx_description
1 polymer ?
#
loop_
_entity_poly.entity_id
_entity_poly.type
_entity_poly.pdbx_seq_one_letter_code
_entity_poly.pdbx_strand_id
1 'polypeptide(L)'
;MTPDPAPNDEAKPKTEKSRPPGWIALVLADWARRWPAVFGKPAPLAIGFAKQLHAELKPEFSQKAVRLVLHRWTTRRGYYQAVERGDPRRNLDGGEAGLPDEVSRALARTALAAIPHKTANANQAAPLNRRPARRKTRKRPPNPDKRARRLYSRPGAFS
;
A
#
# COMPACT_ATOMS: atom_id res chain seq x y z
N MET A 1 20.41 14.71 -47.15
CA MET A 1 19.07 14.99 -46.62
C MET A 1 18.36 13.65 -46.48
N THR A 2 18.01 13.08 -45.34
CA THR A 2 17.79 13.53 -43.95
C THR A 2 17.99 12.26 -43.07
N PRO A 3 18.52 12.37 -41.84
CA PRO A 3 19.04 11.22 -41.09
C PRO A 3 17.97 10.25 -40.55
N ASP A 4 18.40 9.01 -40.40
CA ASP A 4 17.79 7.93 -39.62
C ASP A 4 17.54 8.37 -38.17
N PRO A 5 16.30 8.31 -37.63
CA PRO A 5 16.08 8.47 -36.20
C PRO A 5 15.88 7.11 -35.53
N ALA A 6 16.99 6.47 -35.18
CA ALA A 6 17.03 5.43 -34.14
C ALA A 6 17.75 5.97 -32.89
N PRO A 7 17.43 5.46 -31.69
CA PRO A 7 16.14 5.22 -31.09
C PRO A 7 15.85 6.32 -30.05
N ASN A 8 14.57 6.66 -29.85
CA ASN A 8 14.18 7.58 -28.78
C ASN A 8 14.68 7.01 -27.44
N ASP A 9 15.56 7.78 -26.79
CA ASP A 9 16.10 7.57 -25.45
C ASP A 9 14.93 7.71 -24.46
N GLU A 10 14.04 6.69 -24.43
CA GLU A 10 12.91 6.62 -23.51
C GLU A 10 13.49 6.54 -22.10
N ALA A 11 13.59 7.72 -21.49
CA ALA A 11 13.97 7.98 -20.13
C ALA A 11 13.59 6.82 -19.21
N LYS A 12 14.58 5.98 -18.87
CA LYS A 12 14.40 4.90 -17.90
C LYS A 12 13.79 5.52 -16.64
N PRO A 13 12.57 5.15 -16.24
CA PRO A 13 11.97 5.73 -15.04
C PRO A 13 12.86 5.39 -13.86
N LYS A 14 13.22 6.45 -13.12
CA LYS A 14 14.11 6.44 -11.96
C LYS A 14 13.85 5.21 -11.09
N THR A 15 14.90 4.41 -10.95
CA THR A 15 15.10 3.30 -10.01
C THR A 15 13.88 2.94 -9.13
N GLU A 16 13.19 1.86 -9.53
CA GLU A 16 12.16 1.12 -8.78
C GLU A 16 12.53 0.73 -7.32
N LYS A 17 13.77 1.00 -6.89
CA LYS A 17 14.43 0.41 -5.71
C LYS A 17 14.26 1.15 -4.39
N SER A 18 13.64 2.33 -4.34
CA SER A 18 13.42 3.06 -3.07
C SER A 18 12.00 3.57 -2.91
N ARG A 19 11.01 2.67 -3.01
CA ARG A 19 9.62 3.04 -2.72
C ARG A 19 9.41 3.03 -1.21
N PRO A 20 9.02 4.15 -0.58
CA PRO A 20 8.83 4.21 0.87
C PRO A 20 7.69 3.30 1.33
N PRO A 21 7.70 2.81 2.58
CA PRO A 21 6.59 2.04 3.13
C PRO A 21 5.28 2.84 3.00
N GLY A 22 4.24 2.19 2.48
CA GLY A 22 2.94 2.84 2.27
C GLY A 22 2.81 3.68 0.98
N TRP A 23 3.80 3.69 0.09
CA TRP A 23 3.72 4.42 -1.19
C TRP A 23 2.45 4.08 -2.00
N ILE A 24 1.98 2.83 -1.97
CA ILE A 24 0.75 2.40 -2.65
C ILE A 24 -0.47 3.19 -2.13
N ALA A 25 -0.53 3.48 -0.83
CA ALA A 25 -1.61 4.25 -0.26
C ALA A 25 -1.57 5.72 -0.72
N LEU A 26 -0.37 6.30 -0.85
CA LEU A 26 -0.19 7.65 -1.38
C LEU A 26 -0.62 7.73 -2.85
N VAL A 27 -0.21 6.76 -3.67
CA VAL A 27 -0.62 6.69 -5.07
C VAL A 27 -2.13 6.52 -5.22
N LEU A 28 -2.76 5.69 -4.39
CA LEU A 28 -4.21 5.54 -4.40
C LEU A 28 -4.93 6.82 -3.97
N ALA A 29 -4.38 7.59 -3.02
CA ALA A 29 -4.93 8.88 -2.64
C ALA A 29 -4.82 9.92 -3.77
N ASP A 30 -3.72 9.90 -4.52
CA ASP A 30 -3.54 10.73 -5.71
C ASP A 30 -4.52 10.32 -6.83
N TRP A 31 -4.63 9.03 -7.13
CA TRP A 31 -5.59 8.52 -8.12
C TRP A 31 -7.04 8.79 -7.75
N ALA A 32 -7.40 8.76 -6.47
CA ALA A 32 -8.72 9.15 -5.99
C ALA A 32 -9.04 10.63 -6.24
N ARG A 33 -8.02 11.51 -6.28
CA ARG A 33 -8.19 12.92 -6.64
C ARG A 33 -8.31 13.11 -8.16
N ARG A 34 -7.52 12.38 -8.94
CA ARG A 34 -7.53 12.46 -10.41
C ARG A 34 -8.81 11.83 -11.01
N TRP A 35 -9.22 10.66 -10.51
CA TRP A 35 -10.38 9.91 -10.99
C TRP A 35 -11.31 9.53 -9.83
N PRO A 36 -12.04 10.50 -9.25
CA PRO A 36 -12.92 10.26 -8.12
C PRO A 36 -14.08 9.30 -8.45
N ALA A 37 -14.50 9.25 -9.73
CA ALA A 37 -15.55 8.35 -10.19
C ALA A 37 -15.19 6.86 -10.08
N VAL A 38 -13.89 6.52 -10.08
CA VAL A 38 -13.40 5.13 -10.06
C VAL A 38 -12.71 4.78 -8.75
N PHE A 39 -11.89 5.69 -8.21
CA PHE A 39 -11.10 5.44 -7.00
C PHE A 39 -11.68 6.12 -5.74
N GLY A 40 -12.72 6.96 -5.89
CA GLY A 40 -13.40 7.56 -4.74
C GLY A 40 -14.32 6.58 -4.01
N LYS A 41 -15.05 5.75 -4.76
CA LYS A 41 -15.87 4.65 -4.23
C LYS A 41 -15.38 3.33 -4.81
N PRO A 42 -15.32 2.25 -4.02
CA PRO A 42 -14.98 0.95 -4.56
C PRO A 42 -16.03 0.56 -5.60
N ALA A 43 -15.62 0.43 -6.85
CA ALA A 43 -16.46 0.06 -7.98
C ALA A 43 -15.78 -1.07 -8.79
N PRO A 44 -16.55 -1.96 -9.44
CA PRO A 44 -16.00 -2.96 -10.33
C PRO A 44 -15.27 -2.29 -11.49
N LEU A 45 -14.08 -2.77 -11.83
CA LEU A 45 -13.27 -2.18 -12.90
C LEU A 45 -13.56 -2.84 -14.25
N ALA A 46 -13.44 -2.05 -15.31
CA ALA A 46 -13.47 -2.52 -16.69
C ALA A 46 -12.38 -3.57 -16.97
N ILE A 47 -12.64 -4.47 -17.91
CA ILE A 47 -11.64 -5.42 -18.39
C ILE A 47 -10.57 -4.62 -19.16
N GLY A 48 -9.30 -4.84 -18.82
CA GLY A 48 -8.19 -4.09 -19.44
C GLY A 48 -7.91 -2.72 -18.81
N PHE A 49 -8.58 -2.36 -17.72
CA PHE A 49 -8.39 -1.08 -17.01
C PHE A 49 -6.91 -0.77 -16.70
N ALA A 50 -6.11 -1.79 -16.37
CA ALA A 50 -4.67 -1.62 -16.11
C ALA A 50 -3.87 -1.11 -17.32
N LYS A 51 -4.27 -1.45 -18.55
CA LYS A 51 -3.59 -1.00 -19.77
C LYS A 51 -3.94 0.46 -20.07
N GLN A 52 -5.23 0.82 -19.95
CA GLN A 52 -5.70 2.19 -20.12
C GLN A 52 -5.05 3.12 -19.09
N LEU A 53 -5.08 2.73 -17.81
CA LEU A 53 -4.48 3.52 -16.74
C LEU A 53 -2.97 3.70 -16.93
N HIS A 54 -2.27 2.67 -17.41
CA HIS A 54 -0.84 2.79 -17.72
C HIS A 54 -0.57 3.70 -18.92
N ALA A 55 -1.46 3.74 -19.93
CA ALA A 55 -1.31 4.66 -21.04
C ALA A 55 -1.42 6.13 -20.59
N GLU A 56 -2.40 6.44 -19.73
CA GLU A 56 -2.60 7.79 -19.16
C GLU A 56 -1.50 8.20 -18.17
N LEU A 57 -0.97 7.25 -17.41
CA LEU A 57 0.06 7.52 -16.39
C LEU A 57 1.49 7.46 -16.92
N LYS A 58 1.70 7.23 -18.22
CA LYS A 58 3.05 7.30 -18.79
C LYS A 58 3.49 8.75 -18.91
N PRO A 59 4.74 9.09 -18.54
CA PRO A 59 5.83 8.23 -18.06
C PRO A 59 5.96 8.13 -16.53
N GLU A 60 5.01 8.67 -15.75
CA GLU A 60 5.08 8.75 -14.28
C GLU A 60 5.20 7.38 -13.60
N PHE A 61 4.50 6.36 -14.10
CA PHE A 61 4.46 5.02 -13.50
C PHE A 61 4.81 3.92 -14.49
N SER A 62 5.59 2.92 -14.02
CA SER A 62 5.82 1.69 -14.78
C SER A 62 4.61 0.76 -14.72
N GLN A 63 4.42 -0.07 -15.76
CA GLN A 63 3.34 -1.05 -15.82
C GLN A 63 3.31 -1.98 -14.59
N LYS A 64 4.48 -2.33 -14.04
CA LYS A 64 4.58 -3.15 -12.82
C LYS A 64 4.04 -2.40 -11.60
N ALA A 65 4.39 -1.13 -11.43
CA ALA A 65 3.89 -0.30 -10.34
C ALA A 65 2.36 -0.17 -10.40
N VAL A 66 1.82 0.11 -11.60
CA VAL A 66 0.37 0.21 -11.83
C VAL A 66 -0.34 -1.08 -11.43
N ARG A 67 0.16 -2.24 -11.87
CA ARG A 67 -0.42 -3.55 -11.52
C ARG A 67 -0.41 -3.80 -10.01
N LEU A 68 0.66 -3.43 -9.31
CA LEU A 68 0.76 -3.64 -7.86
C LEU A 68 -0.25 -2.78 -7.09
N VAL A 69 -0.37 -1.50 -7.48
CA VAL A 69 -1.33 -0.57 -6.88
C VAL A 69 -2.76 -1.04 -7.15
N LEU A 70 -3.04 -1.47 -8.39
CA LEU A 70 -4.36 -1.97 -8.77
C LEU A 70 -4.72 -3.26 -8.04
N HIS A 71 -3.77 -4.20 -7.89
CA HIS A 71 -3.96 -5.41 -7.11
C HIS A 71 -4.32 -5.09 -5.66
N ARG A 72 -3.65 -4.10 -5.04
CA ARG A 72 -3.99 -3.62 -3.69
C ARG A 72 -5.36 -2.94 -3.62
N TRP A 73 -5.88 -2.41 -4.72
CA TRP A 73 -7.22 -1.84 -4.79
C TRP A 73 -8.30 -2.94 -4.91
N THR A 74 -8.13 -3.88 -5.85
CA THR A 74 -9.10 -4.93 -6.15
C THR A 74 -9.18 -6.04 -5.09
N THR A 75 -8.19 -6.12 -4.19
CA THR A 75 -8.22 -7.05 -3.04
C THR A 75 -8.88 -6.45 -1.80
N ARG A 76 -9.33 -5.19 -1.86
CA ARG A 76 -10.03 -4.57 -0.72
C ARG A 76 -11.42 -5.18 -0.59
N ARG A 77 -11.84 -5.38 0.66
CA ARG A 77 -13.19 -5.84 0.99
C ARG A 77 -14.28 -5.01 0.29
N GLY A 78 -14.14 -3.68 0.27
CA GLY A 78 -15.08 -2.80 -0.41
C GLY A 78 -15.21 -3.06 -1.92
N TYR A 79 -14.14 -3.47 -2.59
CA TYR A 79 -14.18 -3.84 -4.01
C TYR A 79 -15.04 -5.10 -4.22
N TYR A 80 -14.82 -6.14 -3.42
CA TYR A 80 -15.62 -7.36 -3.51
C TYR A 80 -17.10 -7.10 -3.17
N GLN A 81 -17.40 -6.21 -2.22
CA GLN A 81 -18.78 -5.80 -1.92
C GLN A 81 -19.46 -5.11 -3.12
N ALA A 82 -18.73 -4.27 -3.85
CA ALA A 82 -19.28 -3.60 -5.05
C ALA A 82 -19.54 -4.60 -6.19
N VAL A 83 -18.65 -5.59 -6.35
CA VAL A 83 -18.83 -6.69 -7.31
C VAL A 83 -20.02 -7.57 -6.91
N GLU A 84 -20.14 -7.93 -5.63
CA GLU A 84 -21.27 -8.72 -5.11
C GLU A 84 -22.61 -8.01 -5.32
N ARG A 85 -22.66 -6.69 -5.06
CA ARG A 85 -23.85 -5.87 -5.30
C ARG A 85 -24.28 -5.88 -6.78
N GLY A 86 -23.35 -6.19 -7.69
CA GLY A 86 -23.61 -6.19 -9.14
C GLY A 86 -23.56 -4.80 -9.75
N ASP A 87 -22.77 -3.89 -9.18
CA ASP A 87 -22.59 -2.56 -9.76
C ASP A 87 -22.01 -2.64 -11.18
N PRO A 88 -22.35 -1.71 -12.08
CA PRO A 88 -21.74 -1.64 -13.40
C PRO A 88 -20.22 -1.44 -13.28
N ARG A 89 -19.48 -2.15 -14.13
CA ARG A 89 -18.05 -1.94 -14.29
C ARG A 89 -17.81 -0.53 -14.81
N ARG A 90 -16.79 0.14 -14.30
CA ARG A 90 -16.43 1.50 -14.71
C ARG A 90 -15.13 1.53 -15.50
N ASN A 91 -15.15 2.28 -16.59
CA ASN A 91 -13.98 2.72 -17.33
C ASN A 91 -13.30 3.89 -16.61
N LEU A 92 -12.10 4.25 -17.08
CA LEU A 92 -11.32 5.36 -16.52
C LEU A 92 -12.04 6.71 -16.68
N ASP A 93 -12.75 6.88 -17.78
CA ASP A 93 -13.59 8.05 -18.08
C ASP A 93 -14.88 8.12 -17.24
N GLY A 94 -15.13 7.11 -16.40
CA GLY A 94 -16.34 6.98 -15.58
C GLY A 94 -17.54 6.36 -16.30
N GLY A 95 -17.42 6.08 -17.60
CA GLY A 95 -18.44 5.37 -18.38
C GLY A 95 -18.61 3.91 -17.96
N GLU A 96 -19.80 3.36 -18.19
CA GLU A 96 -20.11 1.96 -17.90
C GLU A 96 -19.44 1.04 -18.93
N ALA A 97 -18.80 -0.02 -18.42
CA ALA A 97 -18.03 -1.01 -19.18
C ALA A 97 -18.68 -2.40 -19.13
N GLY A 98 -20.00 -2.42 -18.92
CA GLY A 98 -20.80 -3.65 -18.75
C GLY A 98 -20.97 -4.08 -17.30
N LEU A 99 -21.74 -5.15 -17.09
CA LEU A 99 -22.07 -5.68 -15.77
C LEU A 99 -21.12 -6.82 -15.35
N PRO A 100 -20.90 -7.02 -14.05
CA PRO A 100 -20.26 -8.23 -13.54
C PRO A 100 -21.14 -9.45 -13.78
N ASP A 101 -20.57 -10.50 -14.35
CA ASP A 101 -21.25 -11.78 -14.54
C ASP A 101 -21.50 -12.50 -13.19
N GLU A 102 -22.46 -13.43 -13.15
CA GLU A 102 -22.81 -14.18 -11.94
C GLU A 102 -21.61 -14.92 -11.35
N VAL A 103 -20.74 -15.49 -12.21
CA VAL A 103 -19.52 -16.17 -11.77
C VAL A 103 -18.60 -15.20 -11.02
N SER A 104 -18.50 -13.95 -11.48
CA SER A 104 -17.72 -12.91 -10.81
C SER A 104 -18.30 -12.54 -9.45
N ARG A 105 -19.64 -12.52 -9.33
CA ARG A 105 -20.34 -12.27 -8.05
C ARG A 105 -20.12 -13.40 -7.06
N ALA A 106 -20.24 -14.65 -7.49
CA ALA A 106 -20.00 -15.82 -6.67
C ALA A 106 -18.55 -15.85 -6.14
N LEU A 107 -17.56 -15.57 -7.01
CA LEU A 107 -16.16 -15.45 -6.59
C LEU A 107 -15.94 -14.32 -5.58
N ALA A 108 -16.60 -13.18 -5.75
CA ALA A 108 -16.52 -12.08 -4.80
C ALA A 108 -17.09 -12.46 -3.42
N ARG A 109 -18.20 -13.21 -3.37
CA ARG A 109 -18.77 -13.75 -2.13
C ARG A 109 -17.79 -14.67 -1.39
N THR A 110 -17.17 -15.60 -2.12
CA THR A 110 -16.15 -16.50 -1.55
C THR A 110 -14.94 -15.72 -1.03
N ALA A 111 -14.49 -14.71 -1.77
CA ALA A 111 -13.39 -13.84 -1.34
C ALA A 111 -13.74 -13.02 -0.08
N LEU A 112 -14.98 -12.53 0.04
CA LEU A 112 -15.44 -11.82 1.23
C LEU A 112 -15.47 -12.72 2.48
N ALA A 113 -15.90 -13.98 2.33
CA ALA A 113 -15.88 -14.96 3.41
C ALA A 113 -14.46 -15.32 3.85
N ALA A 114 -13.49 -15.34 2.92
CA ALA A 114 -12.10 -15.65 3.20
C ALA A 114 -11.34 -14.49 3.89
N ILE A 115 -11.84 -13.25 3.83
CA ILE A 115 -11.21 -12.10 4.50
C ILE A 115 -11.59 -12.14 5.99
N PRO A 116 -10.65 -12.38 6.91
CA PRO A 116 -10.95 -12.40 8.33
C PRO A 116 -11.54 -11.07 8.76
N HIS A 117 -12.70 -11.12 9.40
CA HIS A 117 -13.28 -9.95 10.04
C HIS A 117 -12.36 -9.57 11.20
N LYS A 118 -11.64 -8.46 11.07
CA LYS A 118 -10.98 -7.86 12.23
C LYS A 118 -12.08 -7.32 13.13
N THR A 119 -12.56 -8.15 14.05
CA THR A 119 -13.50 -7.75 15.09
C THR A 119 -12.87 -6.59 15.86
N ALA A 120 -13.58 -5.47 15.91
CA ALA A 120 -13.17 -4.27 16.64
C ALA A 120 -13.35 -4.46 18.16
N ASN A 121 -12.72 -5.50 18.72
CA ASN A 121 -12.81 -5.79 20.14
C ASN A 121 -11.42 -5.94 20.77
N ALA A 122 -10.69 -4.81 20.82
CA ALA A 122 -9.41 -4.75 21.52
C ALA A 122 -9.15 -3.41 22.23
N ASN A 123 -10.12 -2.48 22.39
CA ASN A 123 -9.83 -1.23 23.11
C ASN A 123 -11.03 -0.38 23.62
N GLN A 124 -12.14 -0.99 24.03
CA GLN A 124 -13.18 -0.28 24.81
C GLN A 124 -13.20 -0.77 26.27
N ALA A 125 -12.12 -0.52 26.99
CA ALA A 125 -12.08 -0.53 28.45
C ALA A 125 -10.95 0.38 28.96
N ALA A 126 -11.02 1.66 28.63
CA ALA A 126 -10.31 2.70 29.37
C ALA A 126 -11.37 3.53 30.12
N PRO A 127 -11.60 3.31 31.43
CA PRO A 127 -12.38 4.26 32.20
C PRO A 127 -11.57 5.55 32.31
N LEU A 128 -12.06 6.62 31.67
CA LEU A 128 -11.69 7.99 32.00
C LEU A 128 -11.97 8.22 33.48
N ASN A 129 -10.92 8.66 34.19
CA ASN A 129 -10.92 9.52 35.38
C ASN A 129 -10.20 8.93 36.61
N ARG A 130 -8.89 9.21 36.71
CA ARG A 130 -8.24 9.54 38.00
C ARG A 130 -7.19 10.64 37.77
N ARG A 131 -7.61 11.85 38.17
CA ARG A 131 -6.92 13.15 38.35
C ARG A 131 -5.38 13.20 38.36
N PRO A 132 -4.78 14.35 37.94
CA PRO A 132 -3.35 14.59 38.01
C PRO A 132 -2.92 15.10 39.38
N ALA A 133 -1.84 14.58 39.95
CA ALA A 133 -1.14 15.23 41.04
C ALA A 133 0.35 14.87 41.11
N ARG A 134 1.16 15.94 41.07
CA ARG A 134 2.49 16.09 41.70
C ARG A 134 3.72 15.41 41.06
N ARG A 135 4.36 16.24 40.23
CA ARG A 135 5.82 16.51 40.17
C ARG A 135 6.54 16.26 41.51
N LYS A 136 7.49 15.32 41.53
CA LYS A 136 8.74 15.42 42.30
C LYS A 136 9.89 14.79 41.51
N THR A 137 10.83 15.66 41.17
CA THR A 137 12.23 15.41 40.85
C THR A 137 12.84 14.24 41.61
N ARG A 138 13.60 13.36 40.94
CA ARG A 138 14.99 13.04 41.32
C ARG A 138 15.67 12.04 40.36
N LYS A 139 16.77 12.53 39.79
CA LYS A 139 18.07 11.87 39.55
C LYS A 139 18.06 10.49 38.85
N ARG A 140 18.39 10.55 37.56
CA ARG A 140 19.04 9.51 36.77
C ARG A 140 20.29 8.98 37.51
N PRO A 141 20.38 7.68 37.88
CA PRO A 141 21.65 7.13 38.31
C PRO A 141 22.59 6.98 37.10
N PRO A 142 23.87 7.37 37.20
CA PRO A 142 24.87 7.04 36.17
C PRO A 142 25.15 5.53 36.19
N ASN A 143 25.10 4.90 35.02
CA ASN A 143 25.47 3.51 34.79
C ASN A 143 27.00 3.35 34.87
N PRO A 144 27.58 2.62 35.85
CA PRO A 144 29.00 2.43 35.97
C PRO A 144 29.36 0.95 35.73
N ASP A 145 29.15 0.41 34.53
CA ASP A 145 29.70 -0.92 34.22
C ASP A 145 30.12 -1.12 32.75
N LYS A 146 31.02 -0.25 32.31
CA LYS A 146 31.94 -0.54 31.19
C LYS A 146 33.37 -0.33 31.64
N ARG A 147 33.85 -1.10 32.64
CA ARG A 147 35.31 -1.16 32.95
C ARG A 147 35.73 -2.27 33.92
N ALA A 148 35.27 -3.51 33.75
CA ALA A 148 35.90 -4.63 34.47
C ALA A 148 35.68 -5.98 33.78
N ARG A 149 36.33 -6.19 32.63
CA ARG A 149 36.80 -7.51 32.15
C ARG A 149 37.83 -7.29 31.04
N ARG A 150 38.85 -6.50 31.40
CA ARG A 150 40.13 -6.40 30.69
C ARG A 150 41.24 -6.79 31.67
N LEU A 151 41.11 -7.99 32.23
CA LEU A 151 42.12 -8.63 33.07
C LEU A 151 41.98 -10.15 32.94
N TYR A 152 42.34 -10.68 31.77
CA TYR A 152 43.15 -11.88 31.70
C TYR A 152 44.37 -11.53 30.83
N SER A 153 45.50 -11.47 31.52
CA SER A 153 46.85 -11.41 30.95
C SER A 153 47.06 -12.45 29.86
N ARG A 154 47.55 -12.01 28.70
CA ARG A 154 48.57 -12.71 27.89
C ARG A 154 49.86 -12.82 28.74
N PRO A 155 50.79 -13.79 28.55
CA PRO A 155 51.56 -13.90 27.29
C PRO A 155 52.18 -15.28 26.91
N GLY A 156 52.67 -15.39 25.65
CA GLY A 156 53.72 -16.32 25.14
C GLY A 156 53.37 -17.81 25.06
N ALA A 157 53.87 -18.66 24.14
CA ALA A 157 54.85 -18.61 23.05
C ALA A 157 54.46 -19.75 22.08
N PHE A 158 54.55 -19.61 20.75
CA PHE A 158 55.70 -20.06 19.94
C PHE A 158 56.30 -21.40 20.41
N SER A 159 55.91 -22.52 19.79
CA SER A 159 56.75 -23.37 18.94
C SER A 159 55.94 -24.49 18.29
#